data_AF-A0A931NWG1-F1
#
_entry.id   AF-A0A931NWG1-F1
#
_cell.length_a   1.000
_cell.length_b   1.000
_cell.length_c   1.000
_cell.angle_alpha   90.00
_cell.angle_beta   90.00
_cell.angle_gamma   90.00
#
_symmetry.space_group_name_H-M   'P 1'
#
loop_
_entity.id
_entity.type
_entity.pdbx_description
1 polymer ?
#
loop_
_entity_poly.entity_id
_entity_poly.type
_entity_poly.pdbx_seq_one_letter_code
_entity_poly.pdbx_strand_id
1 'polypeptide(L)'
;MNTIAHRITRSLAGLAGLAALSAALLWAPPAFAADKITLKDGKVVEGTIVREVDGYVWVKYQLGGIDHEQMYQPSEIASIDRDAPAKADAAAPTPGPDQKKATPPKDGVPRAAVITLGTRDEDQGEMVGVYMTAHALQQMLPLLEQELGDDGSGVVVLRVTSGGGLTIEMPKISDEIQNEYKRHFRTVAWIDSAISAAAMSSHCIEEIYFTPQGNYGACTEFRGQLEASKGRQLESVLYLMEKISARGGYNPLIMRAMEIQQPLSATIDSNGEVHWYNDATSGEILVNRPNEILTFNAVTAQKVKFSKGTAATIDELRKLMGYQELNWVGKEVKGTPWPVCKAEEWNIAYRRQVHKDEEHFQEYANAYQMQIAAASSESTREARGKFVNQARQTLQKLKDACRTNPNFALLHLNLNIIDDPNAVRDFFDEQERRLRDLLR
;
A
#
# COMPACT_ATOMS: atom_id res chain seq x y z
N MET A 1 61.49 62.68 -39.70
CA MET A 1 60.97 63.17 -40.99
C MET A 1 59.47 63.43 -40.84
N ASN A 2 58.91 64.30 -41.68
CA ASN A 2 57.55 64.87 -41.73
C ASN A 2 56.42 63.94 -41.18
N THR A 3 55.54 64.27 -40.23
CA THR A 3 54.61 65.42 -39.98
C THR A 3 53.30 65.43 -40.78
N ILE A 4 52.19 65.80 -40.09
CA ILE A 4 50.83 66.19 -40.59
C ILE A 4 49.94 65.02 -41.03
N ALA A 5 48.65 64.87 -40.65
CA ALA A 5 47.77 65.40 -39.56
C ALA A 5 46.52 64.45 -39.50
N HIS A 6 45.25 64.69 -39.08
CA HIS A 6 44.35 65.68 -38.41
C HIS A 6 42.98 64.91 -38.22
N ARG A 7 41.94 65.14 -37.39
CA ARG A 7 41.41 66.05 -36.32
C ARG A 7 40.52 65.17 -35.37
N ILE A 8 40.10 65.48 -34.12
CA ILE A 8 39.32 66.61 -33.53
C ILE A 8 37.86 66.64 -34.10
N THR A 9 36.73 66.56 -33.35
CA THR A 9 36.29 67.37 -32.18
C THR A 9 35.04 66.78 -31.45
N ARG A 10 34.87 67.09 -30.13
CA ARG A 10 33.59 67.31 -29.36
C ARG A 10 32.54 66.17 -29.20
N SER A 11 31.57 66.20 -28.26
CA SER A 11 31.44 66.71 -26.86
C SER A 11 30.02 66.44 -26.29
N LEU A 12 29.86 66.51 -24.95
CA LEU A 12 28.61 66.46 -24.15
C LEU A 12 27.94 65.07 -24.09
N ALA A 13 27.51 64.46 -22.97
CA ALA A 13 27.02 64.86 -21.63
C ALA A 13 25.48 64.82 -21.50
N GLY A 14 24.96 63.92 -20.64
CA GLY A 14 23.52 63.79 -20.34
C GLY A 14 23.15 62.59 -19.44
N LEU A 15 22.83 62.90 -18.17
CA LEU A 15 22.02 62.17 -17.16
C LEU A 15 21.95 60.61 -17.12
N ALA A 16 22.39 60.09 -15.95
CA ALA A 16 21.65 59.22 -15.01
C ALA A 16 20.87 57.96 -15.46
N GLY A 17 21.11 56.84 -14.77
CA GLY A 17 20.10 55.77 -14.63
C GLY A 17 20.61 54.38 -14.26
N LEU A 18 20.29 53.93 -13.04
CA LEU A 18 20.29 52.54 -12.53
C LEU A 18 21.62 51.74 -12.51
N ALA A 19 21.72 50.88 -11.49
CA ALA A 19 22.81 49.95 -11.31
C ALA A 19 22.41 48.53 -11.73
N ALA A 20 23.32 47.82 -12.39
CA ALA A 20 23.53 46.38 -12.25
C ALA A 20 24.84 46.01 -12.96
N LEU A 21 25.87 45.60 -12.20
CA LEU A 21 27.01 44.87 -12.77
C LEU A 21 27.14 43.54 -12.03
N SER A 22 26.92 42.45 -12.75
CA SER A 22 26.68 41.14 -12.19
C SER A 22 27.97 40.50 -11.64
N ALA A 23 28.07 40.39 -10.32
CA ALA A 23 29.03 39.47 -9.70
C ALA A 23 28.54 38.03 -9.93
N ALA A 24 29.07 37.38 -10.96
CA ALA A 24 28.76 35.98 -11.28
C ALA A 24 29.45 35.02 -10.27
N LEU A 25 28.92 34.96 -9.04
CA LEU A 25 29.26 33.85 -8.14
C LEU A 25 28.69 32.56 -8.73
N LEU A 26 29.57 31.59 -8.95
CA LEU A 26 29.19 30.22 -9.26
C LEU A 26 28.53 29.59 -8.03
N TRP A 27 27.21 29.56 -7.99
CA TRP A 27 26.47 28.65 -7.11
C TRP A 27 26.65 27.22 -7.63
N ALA A 28 27.73 26.57 -7.19
CA ALA A 28 27.70 25.12 -7.07
C ALA A 28 26.63 24.77 -6.01
N PRO A 29 25.68 23.86 -6.30
CA PRO A 29 24.78 23.37 -5.27
C PRO A 29 25.60 22.69 -4.17
N PRO A 30 25.20 22.79 -2.88
CA PRO A 30 25.89 22.07 -1.83
C PRO A 30 25.81 20.57 -2.11
N ALA A 31 26.96 19.89 -2.10
CA ALA A 31 27.01 18.44 -2.10
C ALA A 31 26.51 17.96 -0.74
N PHE A 32 25.23 17.61 -0.66
CA PHE A 32 24.64 17.00 0.53
C PHE A 32 25.35 15.68 0.83
N ALA A 33 25.78 15.50 2.08
CA ALA A 33 26.25 14.20 2.54
C ALA A 33 25.09 13.20 2.51
N ALA A 34 25.29 12.10 1.82
CA ALA A 34 24.35 10.99 1.69
C ALA A 34 24.94 9.77 2.37
N ASP A 35 24.11 8.99 3.07
CA ASP A 35 24.48 7.66 3.56
C ASP A 35 24.91 6.79 2.38
N LYS A 36 25.94 5.96 2.58
CA LYS A 36 26.44 5.06 1.53
C LYS A 36 26.33 3.62 1.98
N ILE A 37 25.53 2.85 1.25
CA ILE A 37 25.49 1.39 1.39
C ILE A 37 26.36 0.79 0.31
N THR A 38 27.38 0.03 0.73
CA THR A 38 28.15 -0.84 -0.17
C THR A 38 27.56 -2.24 -0.08
N LEU A 39 27.15 -2.79 -1.22
CA LEU A 39 26.63 -4.15 -1.36
C LEU A 39 27.77 -5.15 -1.68
N LYS A 40 27.54 -6.44 -1.42
CA LYS A 40 28.55 -7.51 -1.59
C LYS A 40 28.88 -7.84 -3.05
N ASP A 41 28.09 -7.35 -4.01
CA ASP A 41 28.42 -7.36 -5.44
C ASP A 41 29.40 -6.23 -5.85
N GLY A 42 29.72 -5.32 -4.92
CA GLY A 42 30.55 -4.14 -5.14
C GLY A 42 29.78 -2.88 -5.57
N LYS A 43 28.45 -2.94 -5.70
CA LYS A 43 27.62 -1.77 -5.98
C LYS A 43 27.55 -0.86 -4.75
N VAL A 44 27.75 0.44 -4.95
CA VAL A 44 27.48 1.47 -3.94
C VAL A 44 26.14 2.13 -4.25
N VAL A 45 25.34 2.38 -3.21
CA VAL A 45 24.06 3.08 -3.26
C VAL A 45 24.17 4.28 -2.33
N GLU A 46 24.03 5.48 -2.87
CA GLU A 46 24.10 6.74 -2.13
C GLU A 46 22.68 7.32 -1.97
N GLY A 47 22.28 7.63 -0.74
CA GLY A 47 20.93 8.12 -0.43
C GLY A 47 20.75 8.52 1.03
N THR A 48 19.55 8.38 1.56
CA THR A 48 19.24 8.54 2.98
C THR A 48 18.62 7.25 3.50
N ILE A 49 19.15 6.72 4.60
CA ILE A 49 18.56 5.57 5.29
C ILE A 49 17.32 6.06 6.04
N VAL A 50 16.15 5.62 5.57
CA VAL A 50 14.83 6.05 6.12
C VAL A 50 14.25 5.06 7.12
N ARG A 51 14.71 3.80 7.11
CA ARG A 51 14.26 2.75 8.04
C ARG A 51 15.34 1.68 8.19
N GLU A 52 15.46 1.14 9.41
CA GLU A 52 16.24 -0.06 9.71
C GLU A 52 15.43 -0.97 10.65
N VAL A 53 15.37 -2.27 10.34
CA VAL A 53 14.74 -3.30 11.18
C VAL A 53 15.50 -4.60 10.98
N ASP A 54 15.97 -5.25 12.05
CA ASP A 54 16.65 -6.56 12.03
C ASP A 54 17.79 -6.71 10.99
N GLY A 55 18.49 -5.60 10.70
CA GLY A 55 19.56 -5.53 9.70
C GLY A 55 19.12 -5.34 8.25
N TYR A 56 17.81 -5.30 7.98
CA TYR A 56 17.25 -4.80 6.72
C TYR A 56 17.27 -3.28 6.73
N VAL A 57 17.62 -2.67 5.59
CA VAL A 57 17.83 -1.23 5.47
C VAL A 57 17.10 -0.68 4.25
N TRP A 58 16.26 0.33 4.47
CA TRP A 58 15.54 1.03 3.42
C TRP A 58 16.29 2.33 3.09
N VAL A 59 16.79 2.45 1.87
CA VAL A 59 17.45 3.65 1.36
C VAL A 59 16.49 4.39 0.44
N LYS A 60 16.28 5.68 0.72
CA LYS A 60 15.66 6.61 -0.20
C LYS A 60 16.74 7.33 -1.01
N TYR A 61 16.71 7.25 -2.33
CA TYR A 61 17.71 7.86 -3.23
C TYR A 61 17.04 8.50 -4.45
N GLN A 62 17.70 9.49 -5.06
CA GLN A 62 17.18 10.11 -6.28
C GLN A 62 17.81 9.54 -7.55
N LEU A 63 16.99 9.26 -8.55
CA LEU A 63 17.42 8.90 -9.90
C LEU A 63 16.68 9.80 -10.90
N GLY A 64 17.42 10.60 -11.67
CA GLY A 64 16.82 11.54 -12.65
C GLY A 64 15.90 12.60 -12.04
N GLY A 65 16.03 12.90 -10.74
CA GLY A 65 15.13 13.82 -10.01
C GLY A 65 13.83 13.19 -9.49
N ILE A 66 13.68 11.86 -9.61
CA ILE A 66 12.60 11.10 -8.99
C ILE A 66 13.11 10.44 -7.71
N ASP A 67 12.34 10.54 -6.64
CA ASP A 67 12.60 9.83 -5.38
C ASP A 67 12.27 8.32 -5.54
N HIS A 68 13.25 7.46 -5.27
CA HIS A 68 13.09 6.02 -5.15
C HIS A 68 13.32 5.59 -3.70
N GLU A 69 12.68 4.50 -3.28
CA GLU A 69 12.92 3.82 -2.01
C GLU A 69 13.21 2.35 -2.30
N GLN A 70 14.29 1.80 -1.73
CA GLN A 70 14.67 0.39 -1.90
C GLN A 70 15.14 -0.22 -0.58
N MET A 71 14.60 -1.39 -0.25
CA MET A 71 15.08 -2.25 0.82
C MET A 71 16.28 -3.09 0.35
N TYR A 72 17.30 -3.20 1.18
CA TYR A 72 18.40 -4.17 1.07
C TYR A 72 18.42 -5.09 2.29
N GLN A 73 18.75 -6.36 2.08
CA GLN A 73 18.85 -7.37 3.12
C GLN A 73 20.24 -7.35 3.79
N PRO A 74 20.37 -7.78 5.07
CA PRO A 74 21.69 -7.94 5.71
C PRO A 74 22.57 -9.01 5.01
N SER A 75 21.95 -9.90 4.24
CA SER A 75 22.64 -10.85 3.33
C SER A 75 23.32 -10.15 2.15
N GLU A 76 22.84 -8.99 1.70
CA GLU A 76 23.33 -8.23 0.54
C GLU A 76 24.32 -7.12 0.93
N ILE A 77 24.16 -6.51 2.11
CA ILE A 77 24.95 -5.36 2.57
C ILE A 77 26.35 -5.78 3.03
N ALA A 78 27.39 -5.18 2.46
CA ALA A 78 28.79 -5.35 2.89
C ALA A 78 29.20 -4.32 3.96
N SER A 79 28.81 -3.06 3.80
CA SER A 79 29.03 -2.00 4.79
C SER A 79 28.03 -0.84 4.63
N ILE A 80 27.89 -0.04 5.68
CA ILE A 80 27.10 1.19 5.72
C ILE A 80 28.00 2.29 6.27
N ASP A 81 28.05 3.42 5.58
CA ASP A 81 28.75 4.64 5.99
C ASP A 81 27.74 5.79 6.17
N ARG A 82 27.90 6.60 7.21
CA ARG A 82 26.93 7.64 7.62
C ARG A 82 27.64 8.87 8.19
N ASP A 83 27.32 10.05 7.64
CA ASP A 83 27.86 11.32 8.09
C ASP A 83 26.76 12.38 8.21
N ALA A 84 26.58 12.94 9.40
CA ALA A 84 25.56 13.96 9.71
C ALA A 84 26.07 14.90 10.83
N PRO A 85 25.65 16.17 10.87
CA PRO A 85 24.32 16.46 11.42
C PRO A 85 23.47 17.41 10.56
N ALA A 86 22.15 17.23 10.61
CA ALA A 86 21.20 17.98 9.79
C ALA A 86 20.53 19.16 10.53
N LYS A 87 19.98 20.10 9.76
CA LYS A 87 18.73 20.79 10.13
C LYS A 87 17.87 21.00 8.88
N ALA A 88 16.55 20.92 9.05
CA ALA A 88 15.62 20.76 7.95
C ALA A 88 15.23 22.08 7.26
N ASP A 89 15.03 22.00 5.95
CA ASP A 89 14.07 22.82 5.20
C ASP A 89 13.04 21.89 4.56
N ALA A 90 11.80 21.95 5.04
CA ALA A 90 10.68 21.22 4.45
C ALA A 90 10.07 22.08 3.33
N ALA A 91 10.35 21.73 2.06
CA ALA A 91 9.70 22.35 0.92
C ALA A 91 8.18 22.11 1.00
N ALA A 92 7.40 23.18 1.19
CA ALA A 92 5.95 23.08 1.32
C ALA A 92 5.32 22.58 0.00
N PRO A 93 4.31 21.69 0.07
CA PRO A 93 3.61 21.25 -1.13
C PRO A 93 2.90 22.42 -1.81
N THR A 94 3.05 22.50 -3.13
CA THR A 94 2.34 23.48 -3.98
C THR A 94 0.83 23.40 -3.71
N PRO A 95 0.12 24.54 -3.55
CA PRO A 95 -1.33 24.52 -3.40
C PRO A 95 -1.99 23.78 -4.57
N GLY A 96 -2.80 22.76 -4.25
CA GLY A 96 -3.70 22.16 -5.22
C GLY A 96 -4.72 23.18 -5.72
N PRO A 97 -5.29 23.01 -6.93
CA PRO A 97 -6.28 23.93 -7.49
C PRO A 97 -7.49 24.07 -6.56
N ASP A 98 -8.06 25.28 -6.48
CA ASP A 98 -9.10 25.66 -5.52
C ASP A 98 -10.22 24.61 -5.38
N GLN A 99 -10.44 24.14 -4.14
CA GLN A 99 -11.48 23.19 -3.79
C GLN A 99 -12.88 23.79 -4.04
N LYS A 100 -13.37 23.56 -5.26
CA LYS A 100 -14.70 23.98 -5.70
C LYS A 100 -15.76 23.19 -4.93
N LYS A 101 -16.67 23.88 -4.24
CA LYS A 101 -17.78 23.24 -3.51
C LYS A 101 -18.49 22.20 -4.38
N ALA A 102 -18.71 21.01 -3.81
CA ALA A 102 -19.51 19.96 -4.42
C ALA A 102 -20.83 20.53 -4.95
N THR A 103 -21.07 20.33 -6.25
CA THR A 103 -22.32 20.71 -6.90
C THR A 103 -23.36 19.62 -6.60
N PRO A 104 -24.64 19.93 -6.33
CA PRO A 104 -25.66 18.91 -6.13
C PRO A 104 -25.72 17.93 -7.32
N PRO A 105 -26.05 16.65 -7.09
CA PRO A 105 -26.11 15.64 -8.14
C PRO A 105 -26.96 16.09 -9.33
N LYS A 106 -26.44 15.84 -10.54
CA LYS A 106 -27.21 15.93 -11.79
C LYS A 106 -27.76 14.56 -12.13
N ASP A 107 -29.03 14.49 -12.51
CA ASP A 107 -29.63 13.25 -12.99
C ASP A 107 -28.88 12.73 -14.24
N GLY A 108 -28.64 11.42 -14.28
CA GLY A 108 -27.92 10.75 -15.37
C GLY A 108 -26.38 10.83 -15.32
N VAL A 109 -25.77 11.50 -14.33
CA VAL A 109 -24.31 11.45 -14.11
C VAL A 109 -23.96 10.25 -13.21
N PRO A 110 -23.08 9.31 -13.64
CA PRO A 110 -22.69 8.16 -12.83
C PRO A 110 -22.06 8.57 -11.48
N ARG A 111 -22.36 7.77 -10.45
CA ARG A 111 -21.94 7.99 -9.07
C ARG A 111 -20.66 7.21 -8.79
N ALA A 112 -19.71 7.80 -8.08
CA ALA A 112 -18.42 7.17 -7.83
C ALA A 112 -17.95 7.34 -6.37
N ALA A 113 -17.33 6.31 -5.82
CA ALA A 113 -16.68 6.34 -4.51
C ALA A 113 -15.21 5.91 -4.61
N VAL A 114 -14.38 6.38 -3.66
CA VAL A 114 -13.01 5.90 -3.46
C VAL A 114 -12.95 5.22 -2.09
N ILE A 115 -12.46 3.98 -2.06
CA ILE A 115 -12.20 3.19 -0.86
C ILE A 115 -10.70 2.94 -0.77
N THR A 116 -10.06 3.16 0.38
CA THR A 116 -8.64 2.83 0.57
C THR A 116 -8.45 1.41 1.09
N LEU A 117 -7.67 0.61 0.37
CA LEU A 117 -7.25 -0.73 0.76
C LEU A 117 -5.81 -0.65 1.28
N GLY A 118 -5.72 -0.50 2.61
CA GLY A 118 -4.50 -0.10 3.33
C GLY A 118 -4.16 1.39 3.21
N THR A 119 -3.30 1.87 4.11
CA THR A 119 -2.74 3.23 4.11
C THR A 119 -1.38 3.26 4.82
N ARG A 120 -0.55 4.27 4.51
CA ARG A 120 0.69 4.57 5.24
C ARG A 120 0.48 5.50 6.45
N ASP A 121 -0.77 5.84 6.79
CA ASP A 121 -1.09 6.54 8.03
C ASP A 121 -0.73 5.66 9.23
N GLU A 122 0.03 6.23 10.17
CA GLU A 122 0.51 5.54 11.38
C GLU A 122 -0.62 4.92 12.21
N ASP A 123 -1.82 5.53 12.20
CA ASP A 123 -2.97 5.15 13.02
C ASP A 123 -3.95 4.14 12.38
N GLN A 124 -3.60 3.59 11.21
CA GLN A 124 -4.52 2.79 10.38
C GLN A 124 -3.89 1.63 9.61
N GLY A 125 -2.59 1.67 9.28
CA GLY A 125 -1.85 0.55 8.69
C GLY A 125 -2.30 0.05 7.30
N GLU A 126 -1.52 -0.89 6.76
CA GLU A 126 -1.69 -1.39 5.38
C GLU A 126 -1.70 -2.92 5.20
N MET A 127 -1.36 -3.72 6.21
CA MET A 127 -1.18 -5.16 6.04
C MET A 127 -2.48 -5.91 5.65
N VAL A 128 -2.40 -6.73 4.59
CA VAL A 128 -3.46 -7.65 4.14
C VAL A 128 -3.73 -8.70 5.22
N GLY A 129 -5.00 -8.94 5.53
CA GLY A 129 -5.41 -9.81 6.63
C GLY A 129 -5.49 -9.12 8.00
N VAL A 130 -5.06 -7.86 8.13
CA VAL A 130 -5.32 -7.04 9.32
C VAL A 130 -6.12 -5.79 8.96
N TYR A 131 -5.58 -4.95 8.07
CA TYR A 131 -6.14 -3.66 7.71
C TYR A 131 -6.87 -3.66 6.36
N MET A 132 -6.44 -4.53 5.45
CA MET A 132 -7.14 -4.87 4.20
C MET A 132 -7.69 -6.30 4.34
N THR A 133 -9.01 -6.43 4.55
CA THR A 133 -9.70 -7.71 4.81
C THR A 133 -10.95 -7.86 3.95
N ALA A 134 -11.39 -9.09 3.70
CA ALA A 134 -12.67 -9.36 3.05
C ALA A 134 -13.85 -8.92 3.93
N HIS A 135 -13.69 -9.01 5.26
CA HIS A 135 -14.69 -8.49 6.20
C HIS A 135 -14.96 -6.99 6.00
N ALA A 136 -13.92 -6.18 5.82
CA ALA A 136 -14.09 -4.74 5.58
C ALA A 136 -14.89 -4.47 4.29
N LEU A 137 -14.58 -5.19 3.21
CA LEU A 137 -15.32 -5.11 1.95
C LEU A 137 -16.80 -5.51 2.13
N GLN A 138 -17.09 -6.57 2.88
CA GLN A 138 -18.45 -7.03 3.17
C GLN A 138 -19.28 -6.03 3.99
N GLN A 139 -18.66 -5.32 4.94
CA GLN A 139 -19.35 -4.27 5.70
C GLN A 139 -19.55 -2.98 4.87
N MET A 140 -18.64 -2.69 3.93
CA MET A 140 -18.74 -1.53 3.03
C MET A 140 -19.76 -1.71 1.91
N LEU A 141 -19.97 -2.93 1.40
CA LEU A 141 -20.86 -3.21 0.28
C LEU A 141 -22.27 -2.56 0.40
N PRO A 142 -23.06 -2.79 1.47
CA PRO A 142 -24.39 -2.18 1.60
C PRO A 142 -24.38 -0.65 1.81
N LEU A 143 -23.24 -0.08 2.25
CA LEU A 143 -23.05 1.36 2.32
C LEU A 143 -22.77 1.94 0.93
N LEU A 144 -22.03 1.21 0.08
CA LEU A 144 -21.79 1.57 -1.31
C LEU A 144 -23.08 1.44 -2.15
N GLU A 145 -23.85 0.37 -2.00
CA GLU A 145 -25.17 0.21 -2.65
C GLU A 145 -26.09 1.39 -2.33
N GLN A 146 -26.17 1.80 -1.05
CA GLN A 146 -26.98 2.97 -0.65
C GLN A 146 -26.50 4.29 -1.29
N GLU A 147 -25.19 4.46 -1.50
CA GLU A 147 -24.63 5.72 -1.98
C GLU A 147 -24.33 5.77 -3.49
N LEU A 148 -24.36 4.64 -4.18
CA LEU A 148 -24.06 4.52 -5.62
C LEU A 148 -25.21 3.94 -6.45
N GLY A 149 -26.06 3.09 -5.85
CA GLY A 149 -26.96 2.17 -6.58
C GLY A 149 -26.32 0.80 -6.80
N ASP A 150 -27.15 -0.24 -6.96
CA ASP A 150 -26.77 -1.65 -7.10
C ASP A 150 -26.91 -2.19 -8.54
N ASP A 151 -27.25 -1.31 -9.49
CA ASP A 151 -27.65 -1.61 -10.88
C ASP A 151 -26.50 -1.69 -11.89
N GLY A 152 -25.24 -1.61 -11.44
CA GLY A 152 -24.05 -1.57 -12.30
C GLY A 152 -23.69 -0.17 -12.83
N SER A 153 -24.50 0.87 -12.58
CA SER A 153 -24.17 2.26 -12.98
C SER A 153 -23.20 2.95 -12.02
N GLY A 154 -23.09 2.45 -10.78
CA GLY A 154 -22.13 2.89 -9.78
C GLY A 154 -20.69 2.52 -10.09
N VAL A 155 -19.74 3.32 -9.60
CA VAL A 155 -18.30 3.10 -9.77
C VAL A 155 -17.59 3.05 -8.42
N VAL A 156 -16.80 2.00 -8.19
CA VAL A 156 -15.98 1.86 -6.98
C VAL A 156 -14.50 1.85 -7.36
N VAL A 157 -13.76 2.86 -6.88
CA VAL A 157 -12.31 2.93 -7.00
C VAL A 157 -11.69 2.36 -5.73
N LEU A 158 -11.06 1.19 -5.84
CA LEU A 158 -10.27 0.56 -4.80
C LEU A 158 -8.83 1.11 -4.89
N ARG A 159 -8.50 2.08 -4.03
CA ARG A 159 -7.16 2.69 -3.96
C ARG A 159 -6.25 1.84 -3.09
N VAL A 160 -5.28 1.14 -3.68
CA VAL A 160 -4.45 0.13 -3.00
C VAL A 160 -3.13 0.71 -2.55
N THR A 161 -2.88 0.65 -1.23
CA THR A 161 -1.61 1.02 -0.59
C THR A 161 -1.24 -0.06 0.43
N SER A 162 -0.44 -1.05 0.00
CA SER A 162 0.00 -2.14 0.86
C SER A 162 1.25 -2.88 0.34
N GLY A 163 2.13 -3.22 1.28
CA GLY A 163 3.26 -4.14 1.15
C GLY A 163 2.88 -5.63 1.08
N GLY A 164 1.61 -5.97 1.31
CA GLY A 164 1.12 -7.35 1.35
C GLY A 164 0.69 -7.80 2.75
N GLY A 165 0.78 -9.09 3.04
CA GLY A 165 0.31 -9.67 4.31
C GLY A 165 -0.13 -11.12 4.17
N LEU A 166 -1.23 -11.48 4.85
CA LEU A 166 -1.70 -12.86 4.98
C LEU A 166 -2.29 -13.44 3.68
N THR A 167 -1.58 -14.37 3.06
CA THR A 167 -2.01 -15.16 1.88
C THR A 167 -3.38 -15.85 2.08
N ILE A 168 -3.77 -16.13 3.32
CA ILE A 168 -5.06 -16.76 3.66
C ILE A 168 -6.26 -15.82 3.48
N GLU A 169 -6.05 -14.50 3.44
CA GLU A 169 -7.10 -13.50 3.23
C GLU A 169 -7.28 -13.19 1.73
N MET A 170 -6.19 -13.34 0.95
CA MET A 170 -6.13 -13.08 -0.48
C MET A 170 -7.25 -13.73 -1.32
N PRO A 171 -7.59 -15.03 -1.19
CA PRO A 171 -8.67 -15.60 -1.99
C PRO A 171 -10.03 -15.01 -1.59
N LYS A 172 -10.25 -14.74 -0.30
CA LYS A 172 -11.49 -14.15 0.21
C LYS A 172 -11.73 -12.75 -0.40
N ILE A 173 -10.67 -11.92 -0.41
CA ILE A 173 -10.72 -10.58 -1.03
C ILE A 173 -10.95 -10.68 -2.54
N SER A 174 -10.26 -11.61 -3.22
CA SER A 174 -10.47 -11.84 -4.65
C SER A 174 -11.88 -12.31 -4.98
N ASP A 175 -12.47 -13.18 -4.15
CA ASP A 175 -13.84 -13.67 -4.28
C ASP A 175 -14.86 -12.56 -4.05
N GLU A 176 -14.69 -11.75 -3.00
CA GLU A 176 -15.58 -10.62 -2.68
C GLU A 176 -15.58 -9.57 -3.81
N ILE A 177 -14.39 -9.24 -4.34
CA ILE A 177 -14.25 -8.29 -5.45
C ILE A 177 -14.86 -8.85 -6.74
N GLN A 178 -14.61 -10.12 -7.05
CA GLN A 178 -15.04 -10.74 -8.30
C GLN A 178 -16.55 -11.06 -8.34
N ASN A 179 -17.12 -11.52 -7.23
CA ASN A 179 -18.47 -12.07 -7.20
C ASN A 179 -19.53 -11.02 -6.83
N GLU A 180 -19.20 -10.09 -5.91
CA GLU A 180 -20.15 -9.07 -5.44
C GLU A 180 -19.80 -7.67 -5.95
N TYR A 181 -18.59 -7.14 -5.74
CA TYR A 181 -18.28 -5.76 -6.15
C TYR A 181 -18.39 -5.56 -7.69
N LYS A 182 -17.78 -6.46 -8.48
CA LYS A 182 -17.89 -6.45 -9.95
C LYS A 182 -19.28 -6.80 -10.51
N ARG A 183 -20.22 -7.21 -9.65
CA ARG A 183 -21.62 -7.47 -10.01
C ARG A 183 -22.49 -6.21 -9.82
N HIS A 184 -22.20 -5.40 -8.80
CA HIS A 184 -22.98 -4.20 -8.46
C HIS A 184 -22.37 -2.90 -9.00
N PHE A 185 -21.07 -2.85 -9.26
CA PHE A 185 -20.34 -1.65 -9.68
C PHE A 185 -19.30 -1.92 -10.76
N ARG A 186 -19.02 -0.91 -11.59
CA ARG A 186 -17.73 -0.85 -12.31
C ARG A 186 -16.61 -0.68 -11.28
N THR A 187 -15.88 -1.76 -11.01
CA THR A 187 -14.82 -1.80 -10.00
C THR A 187 -13.46 -1.55 -10.65
N VAL A 188 -12.72 -0.58 -10.11
CA VAL A 188 -11.47 -0.05 -10.68
C VAL A 188 -10.39 -0.07 -9.61
N ALA A 189 -9.17 -0.50 -9.94
CA ALA A 189 -8.04 -0.43 -9.02
C ALA A 189 -7.20 0.83 -9.30
N TRP A 190 -6.81 1.54 -8.25
CA TRP A 190 -5.88 2.68 -8.34
C TRP A 190 -4.68 2.44 -7.41
N ILE A 191 -3.52 2.15 -8.00
CA ILE A 191 -2.38 1.57 -7.29
C ILE A 191 -1.37 2.64 -6.87
N ASP A 192 -1.19 2.85 -5.56
CA ASP A 192 0.00 3.48 -4.98
C ASP A 192 1.07 2.42 -4.66
N SER A 193 0.65 1.32 -4.05
CA SER A 193 1.53 0.22 -3.70
C SER A 193 0.68 -1.04 -3.59
N ALA A 194 0.96 -2.04 -4.40
CA ALA A 194 0.27 -3.33 -4.34
C ALA A 194 1.31 -4.45 -4.43
N ILE A 195 1.96 -4.73 -3.31
CA ILE A 195 3.00 -5.75 -3.22
C ILE A 195 2.43 -7.03 -2.60
N SER A 196 2.96 -8.17 -3.01
CA SER A 196 2.64 -9.48 -2.47
C SER A 196 1.12 -9.74 -2.42
N ALA A 197 0.57 -10.15 -1.28
CA ALA A 197 -0.84 -10.46 -1.12
C ALA A 197 -1.79 -9.33 -1.56
N ALA A 198 -1.36 -8.06 -1.58
CA ALA A 198 -2.16 -6.94 -2.05
C ALA A 198 -2.29 -6.92 -3.57
N ALA A 199 -1.19 -7.12 -4.31
CA ALA A 199 -1.25 -7.37 -5.76
C ALA A 199 -2.13 -8.58 -6.06
N MET A 200 -1.87 -9.71 -5.39
CA MET A 200 -2.57 -10.96 -5.65
C MET A 200 -4.09 -10.85 -5.42
N SER A 201 -4.50 -10.17 -4.33
CA SER A 201 -5.91 -9.88 -4.04
C SER A 201 -6.58 -9.06 -5.15
N SER A 202 -5.93 -7.97 -5.57
CA SER A 202 -6.46 -7.04 -6.59
C SER A 202 -6.36 -7.56 -8.02
N HIS A 203 -5.66 -8.68 -8.28
CA HIS A 203 -5.41 -9.19 -9.63
C HIS A 203 -6.65 -9.73 -10.37
N CYS A 204 -7.81 -9.81 -9.69
CA CYS A 204 -9.10 -10.08 -10.32
C CYS A 204 -9.74 -8.86 -11.02
N ILE A 205 -9.15 -7.67 -10.88
CA ILE A 205 -9.63 -6.41 -11.46
C ILE A 205 -8.93 -6.15 -12.78
N GLU A 206 -9.70 -6.11 -13.87
CA GLU A 206 -9.26 -5.89 -15.26
C GLU A 206 -8.95 -4.41 -15.59
N GLU A 207 -9.39 -3.49 -14.74
CA GLU A 207 -9.24 -2.03 -14.90
C GLU A 207 -8.30 -1.46 -13.83
N ILE A 208 -6.99 -1.58 -14.06
CA ILE A 208 -5.93 -1.10 -13.16
C ILE A 208 -5.30 0.19 -13.69
N TYR A 209 -5.35 1.26 -12.88
CA TYR A 209 -4.57 2.48 -13.05
C TYR A 209 -3.52 2.61 -11.96
N PHE A 210 -2.39 3.26 -12.27
CA PHE A 210 -1.31 3.51 -11.30
C PHE A 210 -1.29 4.99 -10.92
N THR A 211 -0.82 5.33 -9.71
CA THR A 211 -0.26 6.67 -9.45
C THR A 211 1.17 6.76 -10.03
N PRO A 212 1.79 7.95 -10.18
CA PRO A 212 3.13 8.06 -10.76
C PRO A 212 4.21 7.24 -10.03
N GLN A 213 4.09 7.14 -8.69
CA GLN A 213 4.91 6.31 -7.80
C GLN A 213 4.46 4.84 -7.72
N GLY A 214 3.36 4.48 -8.40
CA GLY A 214 2.67 3.21 -8.26
C GLY A 214 3.55 2.00 -8.57
N ASN A 215 3.48 0.99 -7.71
CA ASN A 215 4.18 -0.29 -7.86
C ASN A 215 3.21 -1.49 -7.70
N TYR A 216 3.49 -2.60 -8.40
CA TYR A 216 2.63 -3.79 -8.40
C TYR A 216 3.45 -5.08 -8.64
N GLY A 217 3.37 -6.07 -7.74
CA GLY A 217 4.02 -7.37 -7.92
C GLY A 217 4.74 -7.89 -6.67
N ALA A 218 5.90 -8.53 -6.85
CA ALA A 218 6.66 -9.18 -5.77
C ALA A 218 5.79 -10.10 -4.87
N CYS A 219 5.23 -11.12 -5.52
CA CYS A 219 4.25 -12.08 -4.99
C CYS A 219 4.85 -13.39 -4.46
N THR A 220 6.16 -13.44 -4.20
CA THR A 220 6.80 -14.62 -3.59
C THR A 220 6.23 -14.89 -2.19
N GLU A 221 5.62 -16.06 -1.99
CA GLU A 221 5.11 -16.48 -0.68
C GLU A 221 6.27 -16.90 0.25
N PHE A 222 6.44 -16.19 1.36
CA PHE A 222 7.44 -16.51 2.38
C PHE A 222 6.81 -17.15 3.63
N ARG A 223 7.57 -17.96 4.38
CA ARG A 223 7.17 -18.54 5.66
C ARG A 223 8.25 -18.45 6.73
N GLY A 224 7.83 -18.40 8.00
CA GLY A 224 8.74 -18.41 9.15
C GLY A 224 9.77 -17.28 9.08
N GLN A 225 11.06 -17.63 9.12
CA GLN A 225 12.18 -16.70 8.99
C GLN A 225 12.46 -16.33 7.52
N LEU A 226 11.41 -15.88 6.82
CA LEU A 226 11.44 -15.48 5.40
C LEU A 226 11.98 -16.56 4.45
N GLU A 227 11.67 -17.83 4.71
CA GLU A 227 11.94 -18.92 3.77
C GLU A 227 10.95 -18.89 2.61
N ALA A 228 11.44 -18.77 1.38
CA ALA A 228 10.60 -18.81 0.18
C ALA A 228 9.96 -20.21 0.01
N SER A 229 8.65 -20.21 -0.21
CA SER A 229 7.80 -21.41 -0.27
C SER A 229 8.12 -22.32 -1.45
N LYS A 230 7.99 -23.64 -1.27
CA LYS A 230 8.46 -24.67 -2.23
C LYS A 230 7.50 -25.86 -2.32
N GLY A 231 7.61 -26.62 -3.40
CA GLY A 231 6.86 -27.87 -3.62
C GLY A 231 5.34 -27.64 -3.67
N ARG A 232 4.57 -28.60 -3.14
CA ARG A 232 3.08 -28.62 -3.21
C ARG A 232 2.43 -27.28 -2.82
N GLN A 233 2.98 -26.60 -1.81
CA GLN A 233 2.42 -25.34 -1.32
C GLN A 233 2.55 -24.24 -2.37
N LEU A 234 3.76 -24.04 -2.91
CA LEU A 234 4.03 -23.09 -3.99
C LEU A 234 3.15 -23.40 -5.23
N GLU A 235 3.06 -24.67 -5.65
CA GLU A 235 2.21 -25.06 -6.77
C GLU A 235 0.71 -24.80 -6.49
N SER A 236 0.26 -24.87 -5.23
CA SER A 236 -1.13 -24.55 -4.86
C SER A 236 -1.41 -23.04 -4.99
N VAL A 237 -0.46 -22.18 -4.66
CA VAL A 237 -0.60 -20.72 -4.80
C VAL A 237 -0.49 -20.32 -6.28
N LEU A 238 0.48 -20.85 -7.02
CA LEU A 238 0.62 -20.64 -8.47
C LEU A 238 -0.66 -21.02 -9.23
N TYR A 239 -1.29 -22.16 -8.89
CA TYR A 239 -2.55 -22.62 -9.49
C TYR A 239 -3.77 -21.81 -9.05
N LEU A 240 -3.76 -21.24 -7.83
CA LEU A 240 -4.78 -20.30 -7.38
C LEU A 240 -4.63 -18.96 -8.11
N MET A 241 -3.41 -18.50 -8.34
CA MET A 241 -3.12 -17.27 -9.07
C MET A 241 -3.35 -17.39 -10.59
N GLU A 242 -3.20 -18.57 -11.19
CA GLU A 242 -3.68 -18.84 -12.55
C GLU A 242 -5.20 -18.55 -12.68
N LYS A 243 -6.00 -19.01 -11.71
CA LYS A 243 -7.46 -18.75 -11.68
C LYS A 243 -7.78 -17.27 -11.45
N ILE A 244 -7.03 -16.59 -10.58
CA ILE A 244 -7.25 -15.17 -10.31
C ILE A 244 -6.83 -14.31 -11.51
N SER A 245 -5.75 -14.68 -12.21
CA SER A 245 -5.36 -14.07 -13.48
C SER A 245 -6.49 -14.17 -14.51
N ALA A 246 -7.11 -15.36 -14.63
CA ALA A 246 -8.25 -15.57 -15.53
C ALA A 246 -9.49 -14.70 -15.18
N ARG A 247 -9.73 -14.39 -13.89
CA ARG A 247 -10.81 -13.47 -13.46
C ARG A 247 -10.60 -12.03 -13.93
N GLY A 248 -9.35 -11.56 -13.92
CA GLY A 248 -8.95 -10.23 -14.42
C GLY A 248 -8.67 -10.17 -15.92
N GLY A 249 -8.77 -11.30 -16.65
CA GLY A 249 -8.40 -11.39 -18.06
C GLY A 249 -6.89 -11.34 -18.32
N TYR A 250 -6.05 -11.60 -17.31
CA TYR A 250 -4.60 -11.56 -17.39
C TYR A 250 -3.99 -12.89 -17.83
N ASN A 251 -2.88 -12.80 -18.58
CA ASN A 251 -2.07 -13.97 -18.91
C ASN A 251 -1.37 -14.48 -17.62
N PRO A 252 -1.50 -15.77 -17.25
CA PRO A 252 -0.98 -16.28 -15.98
C PRO A 252 0.55 -16.25 -15.88
N LEU A 253 1.29 -16.08 -16.99
CA LEU A 253 2.73 -15.87 -16.96
C LEU A 253 3.13 -14.56 -16.26
N ILE A 254 2.24 -13.57 -16.23
CA ILE A 254 2.45 -12.28 -15.55
C ILE A 254 2.58 -12.51 -14.04
N MET A 255 1.53 -13.05 -13.41
CA MET A 255 1.53 -13.30 -11.97
C MET A 255 2.57 -14.36 -11.58
N ARG A 256 2.74 -15.41 -12.39
CA ARG A 256 3.80 -16.41 -12.18
C ARG A 256 5.20 -15.79 -12.13
N ALA A 257 5.49 -14.77 -12.92
CA ALA A 257 6.76 -14.03 -12.86
C ALA A 257 6.85 -13.07 -11.65
N MET A 258 5.73 -12.71 -11.03
CA MET A 258 5.70 -11.99 -9.74
C MET A 258 5.88 -12.95 -8.56
N GLU A 259 5.47 -14.22 -8.67
CA GLU A 259 5.58 -15.22 -7.60
C GLU A 259 6.96 -15.89 -7.55
N ILE A 260 7.53 -16.25 -8.71
CA ILE A 260 8.82 -16.93 -8.86
C ILE A 260 9.75 -16.22 -9.86
N GLN A 261 11.03 -16.56 -9.84
CA GLN A 261 12.08 -15.97 -10.68
C GLN A 261 12.01 -16.40 -12.18
N GLN A 262 10.82 -16.34 -12.76
CA GLN A 262 10.56 -16.71 -14.15
C GLN A 262 10.85 -15.51 -15.07
N PRO A 263 11.79 -15.62 -16.03
CA PRO A 263 11.96 -14.60 -17.06
C PRO A 263 10.68 -14.45 -17.87
N LEU A 264 10.39 -13.22 -18.29
CA LEU A 264 9.16 -12.88 -19.01
C LEU A 264 9.48 -11.87 -20.10
N SER A 265 9.04 -12.15 -21.33
CA SER A 265 9.07 -11.20 -22.44
C SER A 265 7.71 -11.13 -23.11
N ALA A 266 7.45 -10.05 -23.84
CA ALA A 266 6.19 -9.82 -24.53
C ALA A 266 6.39 -9.11 -25.88
N THR A 267 5.48 -9.35 -26.82
CA THR A 267 5.37 -8.61 -28.09
C THR A 267 3.96 -8.04 -28.19
N ILE A 268 3.84 -6.81 -28.69
CA ILE A 268 2.54 -6.15 -28.91
C ILE A 268 2.30 -6.08 -30.41
N ASP A 269 1.22 -6.71 -30.89
CA ASP A 269 0.96 -6.77 -32.32
C ASP A 269 0.27 -5.50 -32.88
N SER A 270 0.00 -5.50 -34.19
CA SER A 270 -0.62 -4.37 -34.89
C SER A 270 -2.08 -4.12 -34.52
N ASN A 271 -2.79 -5.11 -33.95
CA ASN A 271 -4.12 -4.93 -33.39
C ASN A 271 -4.03 -4.39 -31.95
N GLY A 272 -2.87 -4.58 -31.32
CA GLY A 272 -2.55 -4.18 -29.97
C GLY A 272 -2.74 -5.27 -28.93
N GLU A 273 -2.92 -6.53 -29.33
CA GLU A 273 -2.90 -7.68 -28.43
C GLU A 273 -1.47 -7.90 -27.89
N VAL A 274 -1.35 -8.47 -26.69
CA VAL A 274 -0.07 -8.68 -26.02
C VAL A 274 0.22 -10.18 -25.92
N HIS A 275 1.20 -10.62 -26.69
CA HIS A 275 1.68 -12.01 -26.74
C HIS A 275 2.80 -12.18 -25.72
N TRP A 276 2.69 -13.17 -24.83
CA TRP A 276 3.58 -13.37 -23.67
C TRP A 276 4.39 -14.66 -23.78
N TYR A 277 5.67 -14.60 -23.40
CA TYR A 277 6.63 -15.70 -23.48
C TYR A 277 7.36 -15.89 -22.16
N ASN A 278 7.48 -17.13 -21.70
CA ASN A 278 8.11 -17.51 -20.42
C ASN A 278 9.66 -17.56 -20.47
N ASP A 279 10.24 -16.68 -21.29
CA ASP A 279 11.68 -16.52 -21.50
C ASP A 279 12.02 -15.03 -21.74
N ALA A 280 13.31 -14.69 -21.79
CA ALA A 280 13.80 -13.31 -21.86
C ALA A 280 14.07 -12.79 -23.30
N THR A 281 13.69 -13.54 -24.33
CA THR A 281 14.24 -13.44 -25.69
C THR A 281 13.24 -13.58 -26.85
N SER A 282 12.11 -14.26 -26.65
CA SER A 282 11.10 -14.48 -27.70
C SER A 282 10.23 -13.23 -27.96
N GLY A 283 10.03 -12.38 -26.94
CA GLY A 283 9.29 -11.12 -27.06
C GLY A 283 10.19 -9.91 -27.30
N GLU A 284 9.68 -8.92 -28.06
CA GLU A 284 10.38 -7.65 -28.34
C GLU A 284 10.63 -6.80 -27.08
N ILE A 285 9.80 -6.98 -26.05
CA ILE A 285 9.88 -6.29 -24.76
C ILE A 285 10.29 -7.30 -23.70
N LEU A 286 11.50 -7.16 -23.16
CA LEU A 286 11.89 -7.81 -21.91
C LEU A 286 11.08 -7.20 -20.76
N VAL A 287 10.35 -8.03 -20.02
CA VAL A 287 9.44 -7.61 -18.93
C VAL A 287 9.97 -8.01 -17.55
N ASN A 288 10.45 -9.24 -17.39
CA ASN A 288 11.17 -9.71 -16.20
C ASN A 288 12.47 -10.42 -16.61
N ARG A 289 13.58 -10.17 -15.91
CA ARG A 289 14.87 -10.80 -16.21
C ARG A 289 14.99 -12.18 -15.54
N PRO A 290 15.88 -13.06 -16.03
CA PRO A 290 16.25 -14.26 -15.28
C PRO A 290 16.75 -13.90 -13.88
N ASN A 291 16.33 -14.66 -12.87
CA ASN A 291 16.64 -14.46 -11.44
C ASN A 291 16.02 -13.21 -10.78
N GLU A 292 15.25 -12.39 -11.50
CA GLU A 292 14.47 -11.28 -10.92
C GLU A 292 13.02 -11.72 -10.62
N ILE A 293 12.39 -11.05 -9.65
CA ILE A 293 10.95 -11.17 -9.38
C ILE A 293 10.25 -9.95 -9.99
N LEU A 294 9.22 -10.18 -10.81
CA LEU A 294 8.51 -9.10 -11.49
C LEU A 294 7.85 -8.16 -10.48
N THR A 295 8.22 -6.89 -10.58
CA THR A 295 7.50 -5.76 -9.99
C THR A 295 7.33 -4.70 -11.06
N PHE A 296 6.09 -4.44 -11.46
CA PHE A 296 5.77 -3.32 -12.34
C PHE A 296 5.86 -2.00 -11.57
N ASN A 297 6.25 -0.95 -12.29
CA ASN A 297 5.91 0.43 -11.95
C ASN A 297 4.92 0.96 -13.00
N ALA A 298 4.39 2.17 -12.80
CA ALA A 298 3.44 2.81 -13.72
C ALA A 298 3.88 2.76 -15.20
N VAL A 299 5.16 3.04 -15.49
CA VAL A 299 5.70 3.09 -16.85
C VAL A 299 5.82 1.69 -17.46
N THR A 300 6.34 0.70 -16.72
CA THR A 300 6.47 -0.67 -17.23
C THR A 300 5.12 -1.37 -17.38
N ALA A 301 4.19 -1.14 -16.45
CA ALA A 301 2.81 -1.61 -16.54
C ALA A 301 2.08 -1.07 -17.77
N GLN A 302 2.19 0.24 -18.05
CA GLN A 302 1.57 0.85 -19.22
C GLN A 302 2.24 0.39 -20.53
N LYS A 303 3.58 0.27 -20.55
CA LYS A 303 4.33 -0.20 -21.74
C LYS A 303 3.84 -1.56 -22.25
N VAL A 304 3.50 -2.48 -21.35
CA VAL A 304 2.99 -3.83 -21.69
C VAL A 304 1.46 -3.95 -21.62
N LYS A 305 0.74 -2.82 -21.52
CA LYS A 305 -0.73 -2.73 -21.40
C LYS A 305 -1.35 -3.50 -20.23
N PHE A 306 -0.56 -3.83 -19.20
CA PHE A 306 -1.07 -4.36 -17.94
C PHE A 306 -1.93 -3.32 -17.21
N SER A 307 -1.52 -2.05 -17.25
CA SER A 307 -2.31 -0.92 -16.78
C SER A 307 -3.01 -0.18 -17.92
N LYS A 308 -4.19 0.38 -17.62
CA LYS A 308 -4.93 1.29 -18.50
C LYS A 308 -4.40 2.73 -18.51
N GLY A 309 -3.50 3.09 -17.59
CA GLY A 309 -2.83 4.40 -17.56
C GLY A 309 -2.41 4.88 -16.16
N THR A 310 -1.88 6.10 -16.09
CA THR A 310 -1.34 6.68 -14.85
C THR A 310 -2.04 7.99 -14.51
N ALA A 311 -2.51 8.12 -13.26
CA ALA A 311 -3.20 9.30 -12.74
C ALA A 311 -2.69 9.65 -11.34
N ALA A 312 -2.28 10.89 -11.12
CA ALA A 312 -1.93 11.42 -9.79
C ALA A 312 -3.16 11.89 -9.02
N THR A 313 -4.24 12.27 -9.72
CA THR A 313 -5.46 12.83 -9.15
C THR A 313 -6.73 12.08 -9.57
N ILE A 314 -7.81 12.17 -8.77
CA ILE A 314 -9.12 11.62 -9.14
C ILE A 314 -9.67 12.21 -10.45
N ASP A 315 -9.26 13.42 -10.80
CA ASP A 315 -9.75 14.14 -11.97
C ASP A 315 -8.96 13.76 -13.25
N GLU A 316 -7.77 13.18 -13.13
CA GLU A 316 -7.07 12.46 -14.20
C GLU A 316 -7.61 11.04 -14.34
N LEU A 317 -7.77 10.33 -13.23
CA LEU A 317 -8.33 8.98 -13.16
C LEU A 317 -9.71 8.92 -13.86
N ARG A 318 -10.61 9.86 -13.51
CA ARG A 318 -11.91 10.06 -14.15
C ARG A 318 -11.83 10.16 -15.67
N LYS A 319 -10.85 10.91 -16.20
CA LYS A 319 -10.66 11.11 -17.65
C LYS A 319 -10.16 9.83 -18.31
N LEU A 320 -9.22 9.12 -17.68
CA LEU A 320 -8.72 7.83 -18.17
C LEU A 320 -9.79 6.72 -18.16
N MET A 321 -10.72 6.76 -17.19
CA MET A 321 -11.90 5.90 -17.13
C MET A 321 -12.98 6.26 -18.19
N GLY A 322 -12.78 7.34 -18.95
CA GLY A 322 -13.65 7.78 -20.05
C GLY A 322 -14.76 8.76 -19.68
N TYR A 323 -14.84 9.23 -18.42
CA TYR A 323 -15.97 10.02 -17.95
C TYR A 323 -15.77 11.54 -18.08
N GLN A 324 -16.69 12.20 -18.79
CA GLN A 324 -16.74 13.67 -18.90
C GLN A 324 -17.14 14.34 -17.57
N GLU A 325 -17.95 13.66 -16.76
CA GLU A 325 -18.31 14.05 -15.40
C GLU A 325 -18.53 12.77 -14.56
N LEU A 326 -18.17 12.81 -13.27
CA LEU A 326 -18.51 11.79 -12.27
C LEU A 326 -19.00 12.51 -11.02
N ASN A 327 -20.04 11.97 -10.39
CA ASN A 327 -20.52 12.45 -9.10
C ASN A 327 -19.80 11.69 -7.98
N TRP A 328 -18.67 12.22 -7.53
CA TRP A 328 -17.92 11.66 -6.39
C TRP A 328 -18.72 11.84 -5.09
N VAL A 329 -19.19 10.75 -4.50
CA VAL A 329 -20.08 10.77 -3.33
C VAL A 329 -19.30 10.84 -2.03
N GLY A 330 -19.79 11.64 -1.08
CA GLY A 330 -19.19 11.78 0.24
C GLY A 330 -19.11 13.22 0.72
N LYS A 331 -18.20 13.47 1.66
CA LYS A 331 -17.89 14.79 2.23
C LYS A 331 -16.42 15.12 2.07
N GLU A 332 -16.10 16.41 1.88
CA GLU A 332 -14.72 16.89 1.89
C GLU A 332 -14.08 16.67 3.27
N VAL A 333 -12.91 16.04 3.31
CA VAL A 333 -12.12 15.78 4.53
C VAL A 333 -10.75 16.40 4.38
N LYS A 334 -10.31 17.19 5.38
CA LYS A 334 -9.03 17.92 5.32
C LYS A 334 -7.86 16.92 5.23
N GLY A 335 -7.13 16.97 4.12
CA GLY A 335 -5.98 16.10 3.83
C GLY A 335 -6.29 15.00 2.83
N THR A 336 -7.57 14.64 2.64
CA THR A 336 -8.01 13.67 1.64
C THR A 336 -8.28 14.38 0.30
N PRO A 337 -7.63 14.01 -0.82
CA PRO A 337 -7.85 14.64 -2.12
C PRO A 337 -9.07 14.04 -2.88
N TRP A 338 -10.05 13.49 -2.16
CA TRP A 338 -11.33 13.00 -2.67
C TRP A 338 -12.41 13.08 -1.58
N PRO A 339 -13.71 13.17 -1.95
CA PRO A 339 -14.80 13.08 -0.98
C PRO A 339 -14.84 11.71 -0.29
N VAL A 340 -14.94 11.71 1.04
CA VAL A 340 -15.06 10.50 1.85
C VAL A 340 -16.54 10.10 1.95
N CYS A 341 -16.90 8.97 1.34
CA CYS A 341 -18.23 8.36 1.43
C CYS A 341 -18.45 7.67 2.79
N LYS A 342 -19.68 7.22 3.09
CA LYS A 342 -19.98 6.49 4.34
C LYS A 342 -19.18 5.20 4.48
N ALA A 343 -18.97 4.49 3.37
CA ALA A 343 -18.20 3.25 3.35
C ALA A 343 -16.74 3.50 3.73
N GLU A 344 -16.11 4.54 3.15
CA GLU A 344 -14.74 4.93 3.49
C GLU A 344 -14.61 5.53 4.89
N GLU A 345 -15.60 6.30 5.37
CA GLU A 345 -15.64 6.75 6.77
C GLU A 345 -15.71 5.57 7.75
N TRP A 346 -16.52 4.55 7.45
CA TRP A 346 -16.57 3.31 8.22
C TRP A 346 -15.23 2.56 8.15
N ASN A 347 -14.61 2.45 6.97
CA ASN A 347 -13.34 1.77 6.73
C ASN A 347 -12.17 2.41 7.51
N ILE A 348 -12.08 3.74 7.49
CA ILE A 348 -11.11 4.51 8.27
C ILE A 348 -11.32 4.30 9.78
N ALA A 349 -12.57 4.28 10.25
CA ALA A 349 -12.89 4.00 11.66
C ALA A 349 -12.58 2.54 12.05
N TYR A 350 -12.86 1.59 11.17
CA TYR A 350 -12.51 0.17 11.31
C TYR A 350 -11.01 -0.02 11.47
N ARG A 351 -10.21 0.49 10.52
CA ARG A 351 -8.74 0.40 10.58
C ARG A 351 -8.15 1.01 11.85
N ARG A 352 -8.65 2.17 12.30
CA ARG A 352 -8.25 2.79 13.57
C ARG A 352 -8.53 1.91 14.79
N GLN A 353 -9.68 1.24 14.83
CA GLN A 353 -10.02 0.35 15.93
C GLN A 353 -9.20 -0.95 15.87
N VAL A 354 -8.97 -1.51 14.69
CA VAL A 354 -8.06 -2.65 14.48
C VAL A 354 -6.63 -2.29 14.91
N HIS A 355 -6.11 -1.14 14.51
CA HIS A 355 -4.75 -0.69 14.85
C HIS A 355 -4.53 -0.63 16.36
N LYS A 356 -5.43 0.09 17.04
CA LYS A 356 -5.43 0.20 18.50
C LYS A 356 -5.57 -1.15 19.21
N ASP A 357 -6.38 -2.07 18.67
CA ASP A 357 -6.52 -3.41 19.24
C ASP A 357 -5.33 -4.33 18.94
N GLU A 358 -4.55 -4.08 17.88
CA GLU A 358 -3.25 -4.72 17.61
C GLU A 358 -2.19 -4.22 18.60
N GLU A 359 -2.01 -2.89 18.73
CA GLU A 359 -1.08 -2.26 19.67
C GLU A 359 -1.27 -2.77 21.11
N HIS A 360 -2.52 -2.74 21.59
CA HIS A 360 -2.85 -3.13 22.96
C HIS A 360 -3.09 -4.65 23.14
N PHE A 361 -3.02 -5.49 22.09
CA PHE A 361 -3.39 -6.91 22.20
C PHE A 361 -2.56 -7.63 23.27
N GLN A 362 -1.24 -7.43 23.25
CA GLN A 362 -0.32 -8.06 24.19
C GLN A 362 -0.50 -7.48 25.61
N GLU A 363 -0.89 -6.21 25.75
CA GLU A 363 -1.23 -5.62 27.06
C GLU A 363 -2.50 -6.27 27.64
N TYR A 364 -3.54 -6.45 26.82
CA TYR A 364 -4.78 -7.13 27.23
C TYR A 364 -4.49 -8.59 27.64
N ALA A 365 -3.63 -9.30 26.90
CA ALA A 365 -3.22 -10.67 27.19
C ALA A 365 -2.38 -10.78 28.48
N ASN A 366 -1.38 -9.91 28.64
CA ASN A 366 -0.56 -9.83 29.84
C ASN A 366 -1.41 -9.51 31.09
N ALA A 367 -2.27 -8.49 30.99
CA ALA A 367 -3.18 -8.14 32.06
C ALA A 367 -4.11 -9.31 32.43
N TYR A 368 -4.69 -10.00 31.45
CA TYR A 368 -5.53 -11.18 31.70
C TYR A 368 -4.78 -12.27 32.48
N GLN A 369 -3.56 -12.64 32.07
CA GLN A 369 -2.79 -13.68 32.78
C GLN A 369 -2.34 -13.22 34.18
N MET A 370 -2.01 -11.93 34.37
CA MET A 370 -1.72 -11.38 35.70
C MET A 370 -2.93 -11.47 36.64
N GLN A 371 -4.12 -11.15 36.16
CA GLN A 371 -5.35 -11.24 36.95
C GLN A 371 -5.73 -12.70 37.28
N ILE A 372 -5.51 -13.62 36.34
CA ILE A 372 -5.63 -15.07 36.58
C ILE A 372 -4.64 -15.55 37.65
N ALA A 373 -3.38 -15.11 37.60
CA ALA A 373 -2.37 -15.48 38.58
C ALA A 373 -2.70 -14.95 39.98
N ALA A 374 -3.11 -13.68 40.10
CA ALA A 374 -3.54 -13.07 41.35
C ALA A 374 -4.81 -13.74 41.93
N ALA A 375 -5.77 -14.10 41.08
CA ALA A 375 -6.92 -14.92 41.50
C ALA A 375 -6.50 -16.30 42.01
N SER A 376 -5.45 -16.90 41.42
CA SER A 376 -4.97 -18.24 41.79
C SER A 376 -4.18 -18.25 43.11
N SER A 377 -3.52 -17.15 43.48
CA SER A 377 -2.81 -17.01 44.76
C SER A 377 -3.70 -16.55 45.91
N GLU A 378 -4.87 -15.99 45.63
CA GLU A 378 -5.79 -15.52 46.66
C GLU A 378 -6.44 -16.65 47.47
N SER A 379 -6.34 -16.52 48.81
CA SER A 379 -6.84 -17.50 49.77
C SER A 379 -8.33 -17.36 50.06
N THR A 380 -8.89 -16.16 49.87
CA THR A 380 -10.32 -15.89 50.12
C THR A 380 -11.11 -15.71 48.82
N ARG A 381 -12.32 -16.28 48.80
CA ARG A 381 -13.24 -16.20 47.65
C ARG A 381 -13.64 -14.76 47.32
N GLU A 382 -13.70 -13.87 48.32
CA GLU A 382 -14.03 -12.45 48.14
C GLU A 382 -12.90 -11.67 47.48
N ALA A 383 -11.65 -11.82 47.96
CA ALA A 383 -10.50 -11.16 47.35
C ALA A 383 -10.27 -11.68 45.91
N ARG A 384 -10.32 -13.01 45.73
CA ARG A 384 -10.28 -13.67 44.42
C ARG A 384 -11.33 -13.15 43.45
N GLY A 385 -12.54 -12.85 43.94
CA GLY A 385 -13.64 -12.30 43.14
C GLY A 385 -13.30 -10.97 42.46
N LYS A 386 -12.44 -10.15 43.06
CA LYS A 386 -11.98 -8.85 42.50
C LYS A 386 -11.12 -9.09 41.26
N PHE A 387 -10.10 -9.95 41.37
CA PHE A 387 -9.22 -10.32 40.27
C PHE A 387 -9.94 -11.10 39.16
N VAL A 388 -10.86 -12.02 39.48
CA VAL A 388 -11.68 -12.72 38.46
C VAL A 388 -12.57 -11.75 37.67
N ASN A 389 -13.14 -10.72 38.30
CA ASN A 389 -13.92 -9.71 37.57
C ASN A 389 -13.05 -8.81 36.69
N GLN A 390 -11.84 -8.46 37.12
CA GLN A 390 -10.87 -7.76 36.27
C GLN A 390 -10.40 -8.63 35.10
N ALA A 391 -10.13 -9.91 35.33
CA ALA A 391 -9.78 -10.88 34.30
C ALA A 391 -10.89 -11.05 33.25
N ARG A 392 -12.18 -11.02 33.65
CA ARG A 392 -13.32 -11.01 32.72
C ARG A 392 -13.33 -9.76 31.84
N GLN A 393 -13.04 -8.59 32.40
CA GLN A 393 -12.99 -7.33 31.63
C GLN A 393 -11.85 -7.35 30.59
N THR A 394 -10.67 -7.87 30.93
CA THR A 394 -9.56 -8.04 29.97
C THR A 394 -9.84 -9.14 28.94
N LEU A 395 -10.48 -10.24 29.34
CA LEU A 395 -10.87 -11.30 28.41
C LEU A 395 -11.92 -10.81 27.40
N GLN A 396 -12.86 -9.98 27.84
CA GLN A 396 -13.83 -9.36 26.94
C GLN A 396 -13.16 -8.44 25.91
N LYS A 397 -12.13 -7.67 26.29
CA LYS A 397 -11.34 -6.88 25.31
C LYS A 397 -10.68 -7.77 24.24
N LEU A 398 -10.06 -8.88 24.64
CA LEU A 398 -9.50 -9.86 23.70
C LEU A 398 -10.58 -10.46 22.77
N LYS A 399 -11.77 -10.74 23.32
CA LYS A 399 -12.94 -11.26 22.60
C LYS A 399 -13.51 -10.22 21.61
N ASP A 400 -13.46 -8.94 21.94
CA ASP A 400 -13.88 -7.82 21.07
C ASP A 400 -12.84 -7.48 20.00
N ALA A 401 -11.54 -7.54 20.32
CA ALA A 401 -10.47 -7.43 19.33
C ALA A 401 -10.57 -8.54 18.27
N CYS A 402 -10.65 -9.81 18.70
CA CYS A 402 -10.85 -10.96 17.79
C CYS A 402 -12.20 -10.95 17.06
N ARG A 403 -13.21 -10.22 17.56
CA ARG A 403 -14.49 -10.01 16.87
C ARG A 403 -14.39 -8.92 15.79
N THR A 404 -13.57 -7.90 16.02
CA THR A 404 -13.30 -6.82 15.06
C THR A 404 -12.37 -7.28 13.94
N ASN A 405 -11.33 -8.04 14.27
CA ASN A 405 -10.50 -8.74 13.30
C ASN A 405 -10.32 -10.22 13.69
N PRO A 406 -11.03 -11.16 13.03
CA PRO A 406 -10.87 -12.60 13.27
C PRO A 406 -9.43 -13.13 13.12
N ASN A 407 -8.61 -12.51 12.27
CA ASN A 407 -7.23 -12.94 12.05
C ASN A 407 -6.31 -12.67 13.27
N PHE A 408 -6.71 -11.83 14.24
CA PHE A 408 -6.01 -11.70 15.52
C PHE A 408 -5.99 -13.00 16.33
N ALA A 409 -6.99 -13.87 16.17
CA ALA A 409 -6.99 -15.20 16.78
C ALA A 409 -5.86 -16.09 16.22
N LEU A 410 -5.53 -15.94 14.94
CA LEU A 410 -4.38 -16.60 14.33
C LEU A 410 -3.07 -15.92 14.77
N LEU A 411 -2.97 -14.60 14.64
CA LEU A 411 -1.74 -13.83 14.84
C LEU A 411 -1.24 -13.79 16.28
N HIS A 412 -2.13 -13.58 17.26
CA HIS A 412 -1.76 -13.34 18.65
C HIS A 412 -2.17 -14.46 19.63
N LEU A 413 -3.15 -15.30 19.25
CA LEU A 413 -3.58 -16.45 20.05
C LEU A 413 -3.11 -17.81 19.45
N ASN A 414 -2.48 -17.80 18.27
CA ASN A 414 -2.02 -18.99 17.55
C ASN A 414 -3.13 -20.06 17.34
N LEU A 415 -4.36 -19.60 17.12
CA LEU A 415 -5.53 -20.46 16.87
C LEU A 415 -5.68 -20.72 15.37
N ASN A 416 -5.81 -21.99 14.99
CA ASN A 416 -6.00 -22.38 13.59
C ASN A 416 -7.47 -22.21 13.16
N ILE A 417 -7.86 -20.96 12.92
CA ILE A 417 -9.20 -20.56 12.47
C ILE A 417 -9.55 -21.02 11.03
N ILE A 418 -8.61 -21.67 10.33
CA ILE A 418 -8.79 -22.15 8.95
C ILE A 418 -9.35 -23.58 8.98
N ASP A 419 -8.68 -24.47 9.72
CA ASP A 419 -9.09 -25.87 9.85
C ASP A 419 -10.16 -26.07 10.94
N ASP A 420 -10.24 -25.18 11.93
CA ASP A 420 -11.33 -25.14 12.91
C ASP A 420 -11.96 -23.74 13.07
N PRO A 421 -13.09 -23.48 12.40
CA PRO A 421 -13.87 -22.25 12.55
C PRO A 421 -14.41 -22.00 13.98
N ASN A 422 -14.38 -23.00 14.87
CA ASN A 422 -14.84 -22.88 16.26
C ASN A 422 -13.72 -22.46 17.22
N ALA A 423 -12.44 -22.57 16.83
CA ALA A 423 -11.29 -22.44 17.72
C ALA A 423 -11.32 -21.15 18.56
N VAL A 424 -11.79 -20.04 17.98
CA VAL A 424 -11.95 -18.75 18.67
C VAL A 424 -12.99 -18.83 19.79
N ARG A 425 -14.18 -19.40 19.51
CA ARG A 425 -15.24 -19.57 20.50
C ARG A 425 -14.76 -20.49 21.62
N ASP A 426 -14.23 -21.66 21.25
CA ASP A 426 -13.92 -22.72 22.21
C ASP A 426 -12.73 -22.32 23.11
N PHE A 427 -11.78 -21.53 22.60
CA PHE A 427 -10.76 -20.86 23.40
C PHE A 427 -11.37 -19.91 24.45
N PHE A 428 -12.30 -19.02 24.06
CA PHE A 428 -12.90 -18.06 24.98
C PHE A 428 -13.83 -18.74 25.99
N ASP A 429 -14.58 -19.76 25.59
CA ASP A 429 -15.48 -20.52 26.48
C ASP A 429 -14.69 -21.33 27.53
N GLU A 430 -13.50 -21.84 27.17
CA GLU A 430 -12.54 -22.46 28.09
C GLU A 430 -11.93 -21.42 29.06
N GLN A 431 -11.55 -20.22 28.58
CA GLN A 431 -11.11 -19.14 29.47
C GLN A 431 -12.21 -18.71 30.44
N GLU A 432 -13.46 -18.59 29.99
CA GLU A 432 -14.59 -18.34 30.86
C GLU A 432 -14.84 -19.50 31.84
N ARG A 433 -14.60 -20.76 31.44
CA ARG A 433 -14.70 -21.92 32.35
C ARG A 433 -13.64 -21.84 33.43
N ARG A 434 -12.38 -21.56 33.08
CA ARG A 434 -11.29 -21.31 34.04
C ARG A 434 -11.64 -20.21 35.04
N LEU A 435 -12.27 -19.13 34.59
CA LEU A 435 -12.77 -18.03 35.45
C LEU A 435 -13.96 -18.42 36.34
N ARG A 436 -14.80 -19.37 35.92
CA ARG A 436 -15.86 -19.95 36.75
C ARG A 436 -15.28 -20.91 37.80
N ASP A 437 -14.31 -21.73 37.41
CA ASP A 437 -13.65 -22.72 38.27
C ASP A 437 -12.79 -22.05 39.36
N LEU A 438 -12.16 -20.90 39.08
CA LEU A 438 -11.48 -20.09 40.10
C LEU A 438 -12.43 -19.61 41.21
N LEU A 439 -13.73 -19.40 40.96
CA LEU A 439 -14.68 -18.95 41.99
C LEU A 439 -15.28 -20.09 42.84
N ARG A 440 -14.71 -21.28 42.76
CA ARG A 440 -15.00 -22.43 43.63
C ARG A 440 -14.07 -22.44 44.85
#